data_AF-A0A0G0A714-F1
#
_entry.id   AF-A0A0G0A714-F1
#
_cell.length_a   1.000
_cell.length_b   1.000
_cell.length_c   1.000
_cell.angle_alpha   90.00
_cell.angle_beta   90.00
_cell.angle_gamma   90.00
#
_symmetry.space_group_name_H-M   'P 1'
#
loop_
_entity.id
_entity.type
_entity.pdbx_description
1 polymer ?
#
loop_
_entity_poly.entity_id
_entity_poly.type
_entity_poly.pdbx_seq_one_letter_code
_entity_poly.pdbx_strand_id
1 'polypeptide(L)'
;MTLHSKFKKIYILIVISFCFIKLDGFSILNSNIHLANYYYEDGLEYKNICESFPEPMSIHIIDIDPAKYSMRIEAAQKNKIGRDTVSNIAKRENALLAVNGNFFEIVEETEKDKNHLFSQILFFDGIPSSILKVNNLWFTAIEKYKGCIGWSKGGKKVAIDKIDMKWWLKIENKKILASHINRVRKDNETVIYFSTLGESTHTDASGTEIVVEDNKITAINKNIGDSKIPQNGFVFSIGKDASINLQDFKIGTACSYFYEVSSLLKKENASDWNNFDYILGGIPVLIYNGQKVTDFSSDNIVSYFKDFVHPRTAIGIKQNGHWVIVIVEGRQLLFSIGMTLNALADLLVELGCVDAINLDGGGSSTLVFSNKILNNPNDHSWSFWKNRIPKERKVADAVLINKR
;
A
#
# COMPACT_ATOMS: atom_id res chain seq x y z
N MET A 1 26.81 21.93 -35.03
CA MET A 1 25.90 21.49 -33.95
C MET A 1 24.63 22.31 -34.06
N THR A 2 23.49 21.69 -34.36
CA THR A 2 22.20 22.38 -34.54
C THR A 2 21.67 22.93 -33.22
N LEU A 3 20.86 24.00 -33.27
CA LEU A 3 20.20 24.63 -32.11
C LEU A 3 19.48 23.58 -31.24
N HIS A 4 18.85 22.58 -31.90
CA HIS A 4 18.17 21.46 -31.29
C HIS A 4 19.08 20.58 -30.40
N SER A 5 20.35 20.37 -30.76
CA SER A 5 21.28 19.57 -29.94
C SER A 5 21.84 20.34 -28.74
N LYS A 6 21.92 21.67 -28.83
CA LYS A 6 22.26 22.54 -27.68
C LYS A 6 21.11 22.60 -26.68
N PHE A 7 19.86 22.78 -27.14
CA PHE A 7 18.68 22.71 -26.27
C PHE A 7 18.55 21.36 -25.57
N LYS A 8 18.77 20.26 -26.30
CA LYS A 8 18.75 18.91 -25.74
C LYS A 8 19.84 18.71 -24.67
N LYS A 9 21.05 19.25 -24.85
CA LYS A 9 22.12 19.18 -23.83
C LYS A 9 21.84 20.06 -22.60
N ILE A 10 21.37 21.29 -22.78
CA ILE A 10 21.01 22.19 -21.68
C ILE A 10 19.84 21.61 -20.89
N TYR A 11 18.84 21.06 -21.58
CA TYR A 11 17.70 20.39 -20.96
C TYR A 11 18.10 19.13 -20.20
N ILE A 12 19.00 18.29 -20.75
CA ILE A 12 19.54 17.12 -20.04
C ILE A 12 20.28 17.56 -18.77
N LEU A 13 21.08 18.63 -18.83
CA LEU A 13 21.74 19.20 -17.65
C LEU A 13 20.75 19.69 -16.59
N ILE A 14 19.67 20.37 -17.00
CA ILE A 14 18.59 20.83 -16.11
C ILE A 14 17.86 19.61 -15.51
N VAL A 15 17.41 18.65 -16.31
CA VAL A 15 16.71 17.45 -15.84
C VAL A 15 17.58 16.62 -14.88
N ILE A 16 18.86 16.46 -15.19
CA ILE A 16 19.82 15.81 -14.27
C ILE A 16 19.88 16.61 -12.97
N SER A 17 19.99 17.94 -13.02
CA SER A 17 19.98 18.79 -11.83
C SER A 17 18.71 18.61 -10.99
N PHE A 18 17.53 18.52 -11.61
CA PHE A 18 16.25 18.32 -10.90
C PHE A 18 16.06 16.91 -10.35
N CYS A 19 16.58 15.87 -11.03
CA CYS A 19 16.68 14.53 -10.47
C CYS A 19 17.54 14.48 -9.20
N PHE A 20 18.40 15.49 -8.97
CA PHE A 20 19.28 15.60 -7.83
C PHE A 20 18.87 16.64 -6.77
N ILE A 21 17.71 17.28 -6.93
CA ILE A 21 17.24 18.29 -5.96
C ILE A 21 16.88 17.61 -4.64
N LYS A 22 17.58 18.01 -3.58
CA LYS A 22 17.22 17.79 -2.19
C LYS A 22 16.63 19.09 -1.66
N LEU A 23 15.35 19.07 -1.31
CA LEU A 23 14.71 20.15 -0.57
C LEU A 23 14.51 19.65 0.86
N ASP A 24 15.03 20.42 1.81
CA ASP A 24 14.86 20.23 3.24
C ASP A 24 14.11 21.44 3.80
N GLY A 25 12.99 21.18 4.48
CA GLY A 25 12.10 22.20 5.03
C GLY A 25 11.09 22.72 4.00
N PHE A 26 9.81 22.44 4.23
CA PHE A 26 8.68 23.07 3.53
C PHE A 26 7.83 23.82 4.55
N SER A 27 7.31 24.99 4.18
CA SER A 27 6.34 25.72 5.01
C SER A 27 5.19 26.32 4.20
N ILE A 28 3.96 26.09 4.65
CA ILE A 28 2.75 26.69 4.09
C ILE A 28 2.74 28.22 4.30
N LEU A 29 3.56 28.74 5.22
CA LEU A 29 3.66 30.17 5.50
C LEU A 29 4.48 30.96 4.45
N ASN A 30 4.98 30.30 3.39
CA ASN A 30 5.67 30.97 2.30
C ASN A 30 4.75 31.91 1.50
N SER A 31 5.25 33.11 1.16
CA SER A 31 4.47 34.16 0.49
C SER A 31 4.05 33.85 -0.95
N ASN A 32 4.61 32.79 -1.56
CA ASN A 32 4.37 32.42 -2.96
C ASN A 32 3.38 31.25 -3.12
N ILE A 33 2.75 30.82 -2.03
CA ILE A 33 1.71 29.79 -2.03
C ILE A 33 0.35 30.43 -2.32
N HIS A 34 -0.36 29.86 -3.28
CA HIS A 34 -1.69 30.30 -3.68
C HIS A 34 -2.70 29.17 -3.57
N LEU A 35 -3.91 29.48 -3.10
CA LEU A 35 -5.03 28.53 -3.05
C LEU A 35 -5.68 28.46 -4.44
N ALA A 36 -5.48 27.35 -5.15
CA ALA A 36 -5.98 27.16 -6.50
C ALA A 36 -7.41 26.60 -6.53
N ASN A 37 -7.71 25.63 -5.66
CA ASN A 37 -9.05 25.08 -5.50
C ASN A 37 -9.42 24.92 -4.03
N TYR A 38 -10.70 25.11 -3.72
CA TYR A 38 -11.24 24.99 -2.38
C TYR A 38 -12.62 24.34 -2.43
N TYR A 39 -12.83 23.36 -1.56
CA TYR A 39 -14.15 22.79 -1.29
C TYR A 39 -14.30 22.65 0.21
N TYR A 40 -15.48 23.02 0.71
CA TYR A 40 -15.82 22.84 2.11
C TYR A 40 -17.25 22.33 2.21
N GLU A 41 -17.40 21.28 3.00
CA GLU A 41 -18.65 20.82 3.54
C GLU A 41 -18.42 20.50 5.01
N ASP A 42 -19.50 20.51 5.80
CA ASP A 42 -19.41 20.16 7.21
C ASP A 42 -18.72 18.79 7.42
N GLY A 43 -17.55 18.81 8.07
CA GLY A 43 -16.70 17.63 8.31
C GLY A 43 -15.74 17.23 7.17
N LEU A 44 -15.69 17.98 6.07
CA LEU A 44 -14.79 17.71 4.95
C LEU A 44 -14.29 19.03 4.35
N GLU A 45 -13.00 19.30 4.47
CA GLU A 45 -12.33 20.42 3.81
C GLU A 45 -11.31 19.89 2.79
N TYR A 46 -11.35 20.41 1.57
CA TYR A 46 -10.36 20.15 0.53
C TYR A 46 -9.71 21.46 0.08
N LYS A 47 -8.39 21.45 -0.02
CA LYS A 47 -7.55 22.54 -0.51
C LYS A 47 -6.60 22.00 -1.56
N ASN A 48 -6.48 22.69 -2.69
CA ASN A 48 -5.34 22.55 -3.59
C ASN A 48 -4.49 23.82 -3.47
N ILE A 49 -3.31 23.67 -2.89
CA ILE A 49 -2.34 24.76 -2.77
C ILE A 49 -1.25 24.56 -3.80
N CYS A 50 -0.88 25.65 -4.46
CA CYS A 50 0.15 25.65 -5.47
C CYS A 50 1.22 26.68 -5.13
N GLU A 51 2.48 26.31 -5.29
CA GLU A 51 3.60 27.24 -5.24
C GLU A 51 4.12 27.44 -6.67
N SER A 52 4.43 28.69 -7.01
CA SER A 52 5.03 29.03 -8.30
C SER A 52 6.56 28.92 -8.25
N PHE A 53 7.23 29.23 -9.35
CA PHE A 53 8.70 29.28 -9.45
C PHE A 53 9.36 29.98 -8.25
N PRO A 54 10.52 29.51 -7.73
CA PRO A 54 11.47 28.56 -8.34
C PRO A 54 11.17 27.07 -8.16
N GLU A 55 10.29 26.70 -7.23
CA GLU A 55 10.00 25.32 -6.87
C GLU A 55 8.51 25.04 -7.09
N PRO A 56 8.09 24.85 -8.35
CA PRO A 56 6.68 24.69 -8.64
C PRO A 56 6.14 23.43 -7.98
N MET A 57 5.01 23.56 -7.29
CA MET A 57 4.38 22.48 -6.53
C MET A 57 2.86 22.56 -6.63
N SER A 58 2.19 21.41 -6.71
CA SER A 58 0.74 21.25 -6.56
C SER A 58 0.48 20.21 -5.46
N ILE A 59 -0.18 20.63 -4.39
CA ILE A 59 -0.47 19.81 -3.22
C ILE A 59 -1.97 19.82 -2.98
N HIS A 60 -2.55 18.64 -2.86
CA HIS A 60 -3.94 18.44 -2.47
C HIS A 60 -3.99 18.01 -1.01
N ILE A 61 -4.77 18.70 -0.21
CA ILE A 61 -4.92 18.48 1.23
C ILE A 61 -6.40 18.26 1.50
N ILE A 62 -6.72 17.19 2.21
CA ILE A 62 -8.09 16.84 2.59
C ILE A 62 -8.11 16.65 4.10
N ASP A 63 -8.93 17.42 4.81
CA ASP A 63 -9.18 17.29 6.24
C ASP A 63 -10.58 16.72 6.45
N ILE A 64 -10.67 15.61 7.20
CA ILE A 64 -11.87 14.78 7.31
C ILE A 64 -12.18 14.54 8.78
N ASP A 65 -13.40 14.89 9.18
CA ASP A 65 -13.99 14.50 10.46
C ASP A 65 -14.54 13.06 10.37
N PRO A 66 -13.92 12.08 11.06
CA PRO A 66 -14.40 10.70 11.05
C PRO A 66 -15.78 10.52 11.68
N ALA A 67 -16.31 11.51 12.42
CA ALA A 67 -17.68 11.46 12.95
C ALA A 67 -18.74 11.67 11.84
N LYS A 68 -18.38 12.34 10.74
CA LYS A 68 -19.29 12.67 9.63
C LYS A 68 -19.02 11.87 8.36
N TYR A 69 -17.78 11.41 8.20
CA TYR A 69 -17.36 10.59 7.07
C TYR A 69 -16.86 9.23 7.54
N SER A 70 -17.09 8.22 6.69
CA SER A 70 -16.58 6.88 6.85
C SER A 70 -15.35 6.70 5.97
N MET A 71 -14.38 5.95 6.46
CA MET A 71 -13.17 5.56 5.72
C MET A 71 -13.11 4.05 5.69
N ARG A 72 -12.90 3.49 4.50
CA ARG A 72 -12.71 2.06 4.29
C ARG A 72 -11.64 1.82 3.24
N ILE A 73 -11.06 0.64 3.26
CA ILE A 73 -10.18 0.16 2.18
C ILE A 73 -11.03 -0.67 1.23
N GLU A 74 -10.73 -0.61 -0.06
CA GLU A 74 -11.18 -1.60 -1.03
C GLU A 74 -9.98 -2.13 -1.82
N ALA A 75 -9.90 -3.45 -1.97
CA ALA A 75 -8.93 -4.09 -2.84
C ALA A 75 -9.32 -3.89 -4.31
N ALA A 76 -8.34 -3.82 -5.19
CA ALA A 76 -8.53 -3.51 -6.62
C ALA A 76 -9.58 -4.40 -7.29
N GLN A 77 -9.53 -5.71 -7.03
CA GLN A 77 -10.38 -6.71 -7.68
C GLN A 77 -11.48 -7.29 -6.77
N LYS A 78 -11.82 -6.60 -5.66
CA LYS A 78 -12.85 -6.97 -4.68
C LYS A 78 -12.69 -8.39 -4.10
N ASN A 79 -12.32 -8.48 -2.83
CA ASN A 79 -12.01 -9.76 -2.17
C ASN A 79 -10.94 -10.61 -2.89
N LYS A 80 -10.20 -10.05 -3.87
CA LYS A 80 -9.12 -10.71 -4.61
C LYS A 80 -7.97 -9.72 -4.84
N ILE A 81 -6.74 -10.23 -4.82
CA ILE A 81 -5.53 -9.51 -5.21
C ILE A 81 -5.58 -9.18 -6.71
N GLY A 82 -5.00 -8.04 -7.09
CA GLY A 82 -4.88 -7.61 -8.48
C GLY A 82 -4.66 -6.11 -8.56
N ARG A 83 -4.84 -5.51 -9.75
CA ARG A 83 -4.72 -4.06 -9.94
C ARG A 83 -5.91 -3.45 -10.67
N ASP A 84 -6.30 -2.24 -10.29
CA ASP A 84 -7.31 -1.41 -10.97
C ASP A 84 -7.03 0.07 -10.70
N THR A 85 -7.59 0.97 -11.50
CA THR A 85 -7.40 2.41 -11.28
C THR A 85 -8.22 2.88 -10.07
N VAL A 86 -7.73 3.90 -9.35
CA VAL A 86 -8.46 4.50 -8.21
C VAL A 86 -9.81 5.02 -8.69
N SER A 87 -9.87 5.60 -9.88
CA SER A 87 -11.11 6.06 -10.54
C SER A 87 -12.13 4.94 -10.77
N ASN A 88 -11.70 3.76 -11.22
CA ASN A 88 -12.56 2.61 -11.42
C ASN A 88 -13.05 2.04 -10.08
N ILE A 89 -12.14 1.92 -9.10
CA ILE A 89 -12.51 1.47 -7.75
C ILE A 89 -13.53 2.44 -7.15
N ALA A 90 -13.27 3.75 -7.17
CA ALA A 90 -14.17 4.77 -6.64
C ALA A 90 -15.56 4.71 -7.29
N LYS A 91 -15.60 4.58 -8.62
CA LYS A 91 -16.85 4.49 -9.38
C LYS A 91 -17.62 3.20 -9.05
N ARG A 92 -16.95 2.06 -9.02
CA ARG A 92 -17.55 0.75 -8.68
C ARG A 92 -18.15 0.76 -7.28
N GLU A 93 -17.47 1.42 -6.36
CA GLU A 93 -17.79 1.46 -4.94
C GLU A 93 -18.65 2.66 -4.52
N ASN A 94 -19.04 3.50 -5.49
CA ASN A 94 -19.78 4.74 -5.29
C ASN A 94 -19.17 5.61 -4.18
N ALA A 95 -17.86 5.88 -4.28
CA ALA A 95 -17.13 6.68 -3.33
C ALA A 95 -17.20 8.18 -3.69
N LEU A 96 -17.46 9.04 -2.70
CA LEU A 96 -17.36 10.49 -2.82
C LEU A 96 -15.91 10.90 -3.08
N LEU A 97 -14.98 10.29 -2.33
CA LEU A 97 -13.55 10.55 -2.36
C LEU A 97 -12.80 9.22 -2.41
N ALA A 98 -11.73 9.15 -3.18
CA ALA A 98 -10.84 7.99 -3.18
C ALA A 98 -9.38 8.39 -3.41
N VAL A 99 -8.47 7.71 -2.73
CA VAL A 99 -7.03 7.83 -2.93
C VAL A 99 -6.38 6.44 -2.99
N ASN A 100 -5.20 6.34 -3.61
CA ASN A 100 -4.46 5.08 -3.62
C ASN A 100 -3.99 4.67 -2.21
N GLY A 101 -3.71 3.39 -2.01
CA GLY A 101 -3.25 2.83 -0.74
C GLY A 101 -1.83 2.25 -0.78
N ASN A 102 -1.72 0.94 -0.53
CA ASN A 102 -0.45 0.22 -0.33
C ASN A 102 0.51 0.30 -1.52
N PHE A 103 1.78 0.01 -1.22
CA PHE A 103 2.76 -0.42 -2.22
C PHE A 103 2.41 -1.82 -2.73
N PHE A 104 2.76 -2.13 -3.98
CA PHE A 104 2.43 -3.41 -4.59
C PHE A 104 3.45 -3.85 -5.63
N GLU A 105 3.44 -5.15 -5.91
CA GLU A 105 4.25 -5.74 -6.96
C GLU A 105 3.64 -5.44 -8.33
N ILE A 106 4.48 -4.98 -9.27
CA ILE A 106 4.10 -4.80 -10.67
C ILE A 106 4.85 -5.85 -11.47
N VAL A 107 4.10 -6.74 -12.10
CA VAL A 107 4.65 -7.68 -13.07
C VAL A 107 4.43 -7.10 -14.45
N GLU A 108 5.53 -6.84 -15.18
CA GLU A 108 5.49 -6.38 -16.56
C GLU A 108 5.69 -7.56 -17.50
N GLU A 109 4.77 -7.75 -18.46
CA GLU A 109 4.93 -8.72 -19.55
C GLU A 109 6.06 -8.26 -20.49
N THR A 110 7.23 -8.90 -20.43
CA THR A 110 8.26 -8.71 -21.45
C THR A 110 8.11 -9.78 -22.54
N GLU A 111 8.34 -9.40 -23.80
CA GLU A 111 8.24 -10.34 -24.94
C GLU A 111 9.17 -11.56 -24.80
N LYS A 112 10.18 -11.51 -23.92
CA LYS A 112 11.16 -12.58 -23.70
C LYS A 112 10.71 -13.68 -22.75
N ASP A 113 9.63 -13.48 -21.99
CA ASP A 113 9.31 -14.34 -20.85
C ASP A 113 8.11 -15.29 -21.06
N LYS A 114 7.70 -15.60 -22.30
CA LYS A 114 6.51 -16.43 -22.61
C LYS A 114 6.57 -17.93 -22.21
N ASN A 115 7.41 -18.32 -21.25
CA ASN A 115 7.47 -19.69 -20.73
C ASN A 115 6.48 -19.89 -19.56
N HIS A 116 6.01 -21.13 -19.33
CA HIS A 116 4.99 -21.47 -18.32
C HIS A 116 5.24 -20.91 -16.90
N LEU A 117 6.51 -20.74 -16.50
CA LEU A 117 6.89 -20.11 -15.22
C LEU A 117 6.40 -18.66 -15.09
N PHE A 118 6.26 -17.93 -16.20
CA PHE A 118 5.80 -16.55 -16.24
C PHE A 118 4.30 -16.41 -16.03
N SER A 119 3.52 -17.42 -16.44
CA SER A 119 2.07 -17.44 -16.16
C SER A 119 1.78 -17.46 -14.66
N GLN A 120 2.59 -18.17 -13.87
CA GLN A 120 2.50 -18.17 -12.40
C GLN A 120 2.84 -16.79 -11.82
N ILE A 121 3.86 -16.10 -12.36
CA ILE A 121 4.29 -14.78 -11.88
C ILE A 121 3.21 -13.71 -12.15
N LEU A 122 2.49 -13.78 -13.27
CA LEU A 122 1.41 -12.84 -13.58
C LEU A 122 0.23 -12.91 -12.60
N PHE A 123 -0.05 -14.07 -11.98
CA PHE A 123 -1.09 -14.18 -10.94
C PHE A 123 -0.78 -13.38 -9.67
N PHE A 124 0.50 -13.07 -9.47
CA PHE A 124 1.00 -12.32 -8.34
C PHE A 124 1.14 -10.82 -8.64
N ASP A 125 0.68 -10.37 -9.82
CA ASP A 125 0.59 -8.96 -10.16
C ASP A 125 -0.41 -8.23 -9.25
N GLY A 126 0.04 -7.14 -8.63
CA GLY A 126 -0.77 -6.38 -7.68
C GLY A 126 -0.82 -6.95 -6.26
N ILE A 127 0.02 -7.92 -5.88
CA ILE A 127 0.17 -8.27 -4.47
C ILE A 127 0.64 -7.02 -3.70
N PRO A 128 -0.07 -6.63 -2.61
CA PRO A 128 0.44 -5.60 -1.72
C PRO A 128 1.80 -6.00 -1.09
N SER A 129 2.80 -5.14 -1.24
CA SER A 129 4.16 -5.35 -0.71
C SER A 129 4.28 -5.04 0.79
N SER A 130 3.16 -4.84 1.47
CA SER A 130 3.05 -4.62 2.92
C SER A 130 1.78 -5.29 3.44
N ILE A 131 1.35 -4.94 4.65
CA ILE A 131 0.17 -5.50 5.30
C ILE A 131 -1.10 -4.96 4.63
N LEU A 132 -2.04 -5.84 4.30
CA LEU A 132 -3.38 -5.45 3.84
C LEU A 132 -4.45 -6.33 4.51
N LYS A 133 -5.33 -5.68 5.25
CA LYS A 133 -6.57 -6.25 5.81
C LYS A 133 -7.75 -5.39 5.39
N VAL A 134 -8.78 -6.00 4.82
CA VAL A 134 -10.01 -5.32 4.39
C VAL A 134 -11.22 -6.06 4.94
N ASN A 135 -12.05 -5.41 5.76
CA ASN A 135 -13.25 -6.01 6.35
C ASN A 135 -12.97 -7.37 7.02
N ASN A 136 -11.88 -7.47 7.78
CA ASN A 136 -11.41 -8.71 8.42
C ASN A 136 -10.88 -9.81 7.49
N LEU A 137 -10.78 -9.56 6.18
CA LEU A 137 -10.09 -10.44 5.24
C LEU A 137 -8.64 -10.01 5.09
N TRP A 138 -7.73 -10.97 5.23
CA TRP A 138 -6.28 -10.76 5.11
C TRP A 138 -5.81 -11.04 3.69
N PHE A 139 -5.31 -10.02 3.02
CA PHE A 139 -4.75 -10.14 1.68
C PHE A 139 -3.27 -10.46 1.78
N THR A 140 -2.54 -9.74 2.63
CA THR A 140 -1.11 -9.91 2.82
C THR A 140 -0.72 -9.58 4.26
N ALA A 141 0.33 -10.22 4.74
CA ALA A 141 0.98 -9.92 6.00
C ALA A 141 2.48 -10.20 5.84
N ILE A 142 3.32 -9.41 6.52
CA ILE A 142 4.77 -9.53 6.43
C ILE A 142 5.35 -9.78 7.81
N GLU A 143 6.19 -10.82 7.88
CA GLU A 143 7.05 -11.09 9.04
C GLU A 143 8.25 -10.14 9.02
N LYS A 144 8.09 -9.02 9.72
CA LYS A 144 9.03 -7.93 10.04
C LYS A 144 8.21 -6.72 10.39
N TYR A 145 8.66 -5.92 11.34
CA TYR A 145 8.02 -4.65 11.67
C TYR A 145 7.85 -3.77 10.42
N LYS A 146 6.59 -3.55 10.02
CA LYS A 146 6.21 -2.69 8.89
C LYS A 146 5.27 -1.59 9.37
N GLY A 147 5.52 -0.39 8.87
CA GLY A 147 4.62 0.74 9.07
C GLY A 147 3.23 0.41 8.54
N CYS A 148 2.21 0.76 9.32
CA CYS A 148 0.84 0.61 8.90
C CYS A 148 -0.07 1.57 9.67
N ILE A 149 -1.25 1.79 9.10
CA ILE A 149 -2.38 2.44 9.75
C ILE A 149 -3.51 1.41 9.86
N GLY A 150 -4.05 1.24 11.07
CA GLY A 150 -5.17 0.35 11.35
C GLY A 150 -6.36 1.13 11.90
N TRP A 151 -7.58 0.76 11.51
CA TRP A 151 -8.79 1.37 12.05
C TRP A 151 -10.00 0.43 12.07
N SER A 152 -10.90 0.72 13.00
CA SER A 152 -12.19 0.04 13.14
C SER A 152 -13.21 0.57 12.12
N LYS A 153 -14.21 -0.25 11.79
CA LYS A 153 -15.33 0.15 10.95
C LYS A 153 -16.04 1.34 11.57
N GLY A 154 -16.17 2.40 10.77
CA GLY A 154 -16.67 3.67 11.28
C GLY A 154 -15.65 4.47 12.08
N GLY A 155 -14.35 4.25 11.93
CA GLY A 155 -13.29 5.23 12.21
C GLY A 155 -13.16 5.71 13.66
N LYS A 156 -13.81 5.06 14.64
CA LYS A 156 -13.80 5.48 16.05
C LYS A 156 -12.45 5.23 16.73
N LYS A 157 -11.74 4.20 16.30
CA LYS A 157 -10.39 3.86 16.73
C LYS A 157 -9.48 3.78 15.51
N VAL A 158 -8.36 4.48 15.54
CA VAL A 158 -7.32 4.51 14.52
C VAL A 158 -5.96 4.51 15.21
N ALA A 159 -4.98 3.81 14.65
CA ALA A 159 -3.60 3.84 15.13
C ALA A 159 -2.62 3.72 13.96
N ILE A 160 -1.50 4.43 14.07
CA ILE A 160 -0.33 4.28 13.20
C ILE A 160 0.79 3.67 14.04
N ASP A 161 1.38 2.59 13.55
CA ASP A 161 2.44 1.86 14.24
C ASP A 161 3.34 1.12 13.24
N LYS A 162 4.39 0.48 13.73
CA LYS A 162 5.12 -0.57 13.04
C LYS A 162 4.79 -1.90 13.71
N ILE A 163 4.09 -2.79 12.99
CA ILE A 163 3.68 -4.09 13.52
C ILE A 163 4.40 -5.25 12.82
N ASP A 164 4.59 -6.33 13.55
CA ASP A 164 5.02 -7.64 13.06
C ASP A 164 3.92 -8.67 13.33
N MET A 165 3.76 -9.63 12.43
CA MET A 165 2.71 -10.63 12.49
C MET A 165 3.24 -12.03 12.24
N LYS A 166 3.01 -12.93 13.20
CA LYS A 166 3.34 -14.35 13.05
C LYS A 166 2.08 -15.15 12.83
N TRP A 167 2.11 -16.04 11.84
CA TRP A 167 0.97 -16.85 11.45
C TRP A 167 1.21 -18.29 11.83
N TRP A 168 0.19 -18.92 12.42
CA TRP A 168 0.30 -20.26 12.95
C TRP A 168 -0.84 -21.11 12.43
N LEU A 169 -0.50 -22.29 11.93
CA LEU A 169 -1.43 -23.39 11.81
C LEU A 169 -1.57 -24.07 13.16
N LYS A 170 -2.80 -24.28 13.61
CA LYS A 170 -3.13 -25.08 14.79
C LYS A 170 -3.72 -26.41 14.33
N ILE A 171 -3.02 -27.50 14.63
CA ILE A 171 -3.48 -28.86 14.35
C ILE A 171 -3.42 -29.66 15.64
N GLU A 172 -4.57 -30.12 16.12
CA GLU A 172 -4.72 -30.72 17.45
C GLU A 172 -4.07 -29.85 18.56
N ASN A 173 -3.03 -30.36 19.21
CA ASN A 173 -2.27 -29.66 20.27
C ASN A 173 -0.95 -29.03 19.76
N LYS A 174 -0.70 -29.08 18.45
CA LYS A 174 0.53 -28.54 17.83
C LYS A 174 0.24 -27.19 17.17
N LYS A 175 1.26 -26.32 17.21
CA LYS A 175 1.31 -25.11 16.40
C LYS A 175 2.47 -25.17 15.42
N ILE A 176 2.22 -24.85 14.17
CA ILE A 176 3.21 -24.85 13.09
C ILE A 176 3.27 -23.42 12.54
N LEU A 177 4.46 -22.84 12.49
CA LEU A 177 4.65 -21.50 11.94
C LEU A 177 4.45 -21.55 10.42
N ALA A 178 3.60 -20.65 9.91
CA ALA A 178 3.51 -20.32 8.50
C ALA A 178 4.45 -19.15 8.23
N SER A 179 5.40 -19.31 7.31
CA SER A 179 6.33 -18.23 6.96
C SER A 179 5.59 -17.01 6.40
N HIS A 180 4.54 -17.24 5.60
CA HIS A 180 3.81 -16.16 4.93
C HIS A 180 2.33 -16.51 4.65
N ILE A 181 1.60 -15.51 4.15
CA ILE A 181 0.27 -15.71 3.58
C ILE A 181 0.22 -15.17 2.13
N ASN A 182 -0.61 -15.79 1.28
CA ASN A 182 -0.97 -15.31 -0.07
C ASN A 182 0.18 -14.78 -0.95
N ARG A 183 1.29 -15.51 -0.99
CA ARG A 183 2.42 -15.18 -1.86
C ARG A 183 3.02 -16.43 -2.49
N VAL A 184 3.93 -16.25 -3.43
CA VAL A 184 4.71 -17.36 -3.99
C VAL A 184 5.40 -18.14 -2.86
N ARG A 185 5.19 -19.46 -2.82
CA ARG A 185 5.87 -20.38 -1.91
C ARG A 185 7.25 -20.71 -2.47
N LYS A 186 8.30 -20.61 -1.63
CA LYS A 186 9.62 -21.18 -1.94
C LYS A 186 9.77 -22.59 -1.40
N ASP A 187 10.80 -23.29 -1.88
CA ASP A 187 11.08 -24.68 -1.52
C ASP A 187 11.19 -24.94 -0.01
N ASN A 188 11.75 -23.99 0.74
CA ASN A 188 12.02 -24.12 2.18
C ASN A 188 10.98 -23.42 3.07
N GLU A 189 9.83 -23.02 2.51
CA GLU A 189 8.84 -22.19 3.21
C GLU A 189 7.49 -22.89 3.38
N THR A 190 6.72 -22.38 4.33
CA THR A 190 5.31 -22.71 4.53
C THR A 190 4.45 -21.48 4.27
N VAL A 191 3.33 -21.63 3.56
CA VAL A 191 2.45 -20.50 3.19
C VAL A 191 0.99 -20.88 3.45
N ILE A 192 0.22 -19.97 4.05
CA ILE A 192 -1.25 -20.09 4.11
C ILE A 192 -1.86 -19.31 2.95
N TYR A 193 -2.69 -19.97 2.16
CA TYR A 193 -3.45 -19.36 1.07
C TYR A 193 -4.91 -19.21 1.44
N PHE A 194 -5.40 -17.98 1.38
CA PHE A 194 -6.79 -17.58 1.56
C PHE A 194 -7.44 -17.26 0.21
N SER A 195 -8.77 -17.27 0.18
CA SER A 195 -9.55 -16.96 -1.03
C SER A 195 -9.31 -15.53 -1.57
N THR A 196 -8.71 -14.66 -0.76
CA THR A 196 -8.24 -13.33 -1.18
C THR A 196 -7.09 -13.37 -2.18
N LEU A 197 -6.35 -14.48 -2.29
CA LEU A 197 -5.40 -14.65 -3.39
C LEU A 197 -6.15 -14.90 -4.71
N GLY A 198 -7.13 -15.80 -4.69
CA GLY A 198 -7.80 -16.30 -5.90
C GLY A 198 -8.54 -17.60 -5.65
N GLU A 199 -8.81 -18.34 -6.73
CA GLU A 199 -9.56 -19.60 -6.68
C GLU A 199 -8.68 -20.82 -6.35
N SER A 200 -7.38 -20.73 -6.62
CA SER A 200 -6.38 -21.76 -6.33
C SER A 200 -5.06 -21.14 -5.86
N THR A 201 -4.13 -21.97 -5.39
CA THR A 201 -2.84 -21.51 -4.85
C THR A 201 -1.84 -21.08 -5.90
N HIS A 202 -2.00 -21.50 -7.16
CA HIS A 202 -1.06 -21.27 -8.27
C HIS A 202 0.38 -21.72 -7.98
N THR A 203 0.56 -22.61 -6.99
CA THR A 203 1.85 -23.21 -6.68
C THR A 203 2.20 -24.28 -7.72
N ASP A 204 3.49 -24.52 -7.89
CA ASP A 204 3.97 -25.67 -8.63
C ASP A 204 3.85 -26.98 -7.80
N ALA A 205 4.22 -28.09 -8.44
CA ALA A 205 4.25 -29.40 -7.83
C ALA A 205 5.37 -29.61 -6.78
N SER A 206 6.14 -28.58 -6.40
CA SER A 206 7.32 -28.73 -5.52
C SER A 206 7.00 -28.75 -4.02
N GLY A 207 6.05 -29.57 -3.58
CA GLY A 207 5.66 -29.58 -2.16
C GLY A 207 4.39 -30.37 -1.85
N THR A 208 3.83 -30.13 -0.67
CA THR A 208 2.57 -30.71 -0.21
C THR A 208 1.59 -29.62 0.17
N GLU A 209 0.34 -29.73 -0.27
CA GLU A 209 -0.73 -28.79 0.07
C GLU A 209 -1.81 -29.48 0.91
N ILE A 210 -2.09 -28.89 2.07
CA ILE A 210 -3.12 -29.34 3.01
C ILE A 210 -4.33 -28.44 2.81
N VAL A 211 -5.42 -29.00 2.26
CA VAL A 211 -6.67 -28.27 2.06
C VAL A 211 -7.49 -28.37 3.35
N VAL A 212 -7.90 -27.23 3.89
CA VAL A 212 -8.70 -27.12 5.11
C VAL A 212 -10.01 -26.44 4.77
N GLU A 213 -11.13 -27.09 5.09
CA GLU A 213 -12.49 -26.59 4.89
C GLU A 213 -13.28 -26.81 6.20
N ASP A 214 -14.03 -25.80 6.66
CA ASP A 214 -14.79 -25.85 7.92
C ASP A 214 -13.95 -26.33 9.12
N ASN A 215 -12.72 -25.82 9.21
CA ASN A 215 -11.71 -26.17 10.23
C ASN A 215 -11.32 -27.66 10.28
N LYS A 216 -11.43 -28.39 9.16
CA LYS A 216 -10.99 -29.78 9.03
C LYS A 216 -10.15 -29.97 7.78
N ILE A 217 -9.15 -30.84 7.86
CA ILE A 217 -8.38 -31.25 6.68
C ILE A 217 -9.27 -32.09 5.77
N THR A 218 -9.48 -31.64 4.54
CA THR A 218 -10.30 -32.35 3.54
C THR A 218 -9.47 -33.02 2.45
N ALA A 219 -8.28 -32.50 2.16
CA ALA A 219 -7.34 -33.11 1.21
C ALA A 219 -5.88 -32.87 1.59
N ILE A 220 -5.01 -33.79 1.14
CA ILE A 220 -3.56 -33.72 1.27
C ILE A 220 -2.97 -34.01 -0.12
N ASN A 221 -2.59 -32.97 -0.83
CA ASN A 221 -2.14 -33.03 -2.22
C ASN A 221 -0.61 -33.00 -2.25
N LYS A 222 0.03 -34.14 -2.51
CA LYS A 222 1.49 -34.27 -2.53
C LYS A 222 2.03 -34.20 -3.95
N ASN A 223 2.96 -33.29 -4.18
CA ASN A 223 3.64 -33.06 -5.46
C ASN A 223 2.69 -32.79 -6.63
N ILE A 224 1.63 -32.01 -6.38
CA ILE A 224 0.63 -31.62 -7.39
C ILE A 224 0.64 -30.10 -7.56
N GLY A 225 0.55 -29.36 -6.45
CA GLY A 225 0.40 -27.90 -6.46
C GLY A 225 -1.01 -27.45 -6.84
N ASP A 226 -1.18 -26.13 -6.94
CA ASP A 226 -2.37 -25.45 -7.47
C ASP A 226 -3.72 -25.93 -6.90
N SER A 227 -3.77 -26.26 -5.61
CA SER A 227 -5.01 -26.70 -4.97
C SER A 227 -6.07 -25.59 -4.99
N LYS A 228 -7.34 -25.96 -5.20
CA LYS A 228 -8.46 -25.05 -5.03
C LYS A 228 -8.51 -24.55 -3.58
N ILE A 229 -8.69 -23.25 -3.40
CA ILE A 229 -8.84 -22.62 -2.08
C ILE A 229 -10.33 -22.61 -1.70
N PRO A 230 -10.73 -23.28 -0.60
CA PRO A 230 -12.14 -23.26 -0.15
C PRO A 230 -12.55 -21.86 0.32
N GLN A 231 -13.81 -21.47 0.08
CA GLN A 231 -14.31 -20.14 0.49
C GLN A 231 -14.46 -19.99 2.01
N ASN A 232 -14.78 -21.09 2.69
CA ASN A 232 -14.90 -21.28 4.13
C ASN A 232 -13.65 -21.97 4.72
N GLY A 233 -12.49 -21.75 4.11
CA GLY A 233 -11.29 -22.48 4.44
C GLY A 233 -10.01 -21.81 3.93
N PHE A 234 -8.95 -22.60 3.84
CA PHE A 234 -7.64 -22.16 3.38
C PHE A 234 -6.82 -23.37 2.90
N VAL A 235 -5.69 -23.10 2.24
CA VAL A 235 -4.69 -24.12 1.91
C VAL A 235 -3.40 -23.82 2.66
N PHE A 236 -2.87 -24.80 3.40
CA PHE A 236 -1.53 -24.71 3.97
C PHE A 236 -0.54 -25.44 3.06
N SER A 237 0.30 -24.68 2.37
CA SER A 237 1.26 -25.18 1.38
C SER A 237 2.65 -25.29 2.02
N ILE A 238 3.26 -26.47 1.91
CA ILE A 238 4.53 -26.84 2.53
C ILE A 238 5.52 -27.12 1.40
N GLY A 239 6.62 -26.37 1.36
CA GLY A 239 7.62 -26.58 0.32
C GLY A 239 8.41 -27.88 0.49
N LYS A 240 8.97 -28.40 -0.61
CA LYS A 240 9.69 -29.68 -0.64
C LYS A 240 10.82 -29.80 0.38
N ASP A 241 11.48 -28.68 0.71
CA ASP A 241 12.62 -28.59 1.64
C ASP A 241 12.20 -28.00 3.00
N ALA A 242 10.91 -27.69 3.21
CA ALA A 242 10.41 -27.19 4.47
C ALA A 242 10.44 -28.30 5.53
N SER A 243 10.99 -27.99 6.71
CA SER A 243 11.15 -28.95 7.81
C SER A 243 9.84 -29.19 8.58
N ILE A 244 8.85 -29.80 7.92
CA ILE A 244 7.54 -30.14 8.49
C ILE A 244 7.32 -31.65 8.50
N ASN A 245 6.90 -32.22 9.63
CA ASN A 245 6.54 -33.62 9.71
C ASN A 245 5.16 -33.88 9.09
N LEU A 246 5.11 -34.40 7.87
CA LEU A 246 3.86 -34.69 7.16
C LEU A 246 2.98 -35.76 7.83
N GLN A 247 3.51 -36.57 8.75
CA GLN A 247 2.73 -37.56 9.49
C GLN A 247 1.73 -36.93 10.47
N ASP A 248 1.91 -35.65 10.78
CA ASP A 248 1.01 -34.88 11.64
C ASP A 248 -0.34 -34.57 10.96
N PHE A 249 -0.39 -34.67 9.62
CA PHE A 249 -1.58 -34.32 8.84
C PHE A 249 -2.37 -35.57 8.44
N LYS A 250 -3.64 -35.60 8.83
CA LYS A 250 -4.59 -36.65 8.45
C LYS A 250 -5.91 -36.00 8.04
N ILE A 251 -6.52 -36.56 7.00
CA ILE A 251 -7.87 -36.13 6.57
C ILE A 251 -8.85 -36.32 7.73
N GLY A 252 -9.72 -35.33 7.94
CA GLY A 252 -10.69 -35.27 9.03
C GLY A 252 -10.17 -34.64 10.32
N THR A 253 -8.86 -34.45 10.48
CA THR A 253 -8.29 -33.80 11.67
C THR A 253 -8.68 -32.32 11.73
N ALA A 254 -9.01 -31.84 12.93
CA ALA A 254 -9.30 -30.44 13.18
C ALA A 254 -8.04 -29.59 12.94
N CYS A 255 -8.18 -28.57 12.11
CA CYS A 255 -7.09 -27.72 11.67
C CYS A 255 -7.62 -26.29 11.49
N SER A 256 -6.98 -25.31 12.12
CA SER A 256 -7.33 -23.90 12.02
C SER A 256 -6.07 -23.05 11.89
N TYR A 257 -6.21 -21.74 11.69
CA TYR A 257 -5.09 -20.81 11.79
C TYR A 257 -5.36 -19.77 12.89
N PHE A 258 -4.30 -19.15 13.39
CA PHE A 258 -4.36 -17.94 14.19
C PHE A 258 -3.12 -17.10 13.90
N TYR A 259 -3.13 -15.84 14.35
CA TYR A 259 -1.98 -14.97 14.22
C TYR A 259 -1.72 -14.22 15.52
N GLU A 260 -0.46 -13.88 15.72
CA GLU A 260 0.03 -13.10 16.86
C GLU A 260 0.59 -11.78 16.32
N VAL A 261 0.17 -10.66 16.92
CA VAL A 261 0.66 -9.33 16.56
C VAL A 261 1.67 -8.86 17.59
N SER A 262 2.75 -8.23 17.13
CA SER A 262 3.67 -7.46 17.95
C SER A 262 3.70 -6.02 17.46
N SER A 263 3.72 -5.04 18.37
CA SER A 263 3.78 -3.61 18.06
C SER A 263 5.12 -3.05 18.54
N LEU A 264 5.82 -2.32 17.66
CA LEU A 264 7.13 -1.75 17.96
C LEU A 264 7.03 -0.37 18.58
N LEU A 265 6.18 0.52 18.05
CA LEU A 265 6.03 1.88 18.55
C LEU A 265 5.12 1.92 19.79
N LYS A 266 4.29 0.89 19.98
CA LYS A 266 3.35 0.74 21.11
C LYS A 266 2.30 1.85 21.14
N LYS A 267 1.76 2.23 19.96
CA LYS A 267 0.66 3.20 19.88
C LYS A 267 -0.58 2.66 20.59
N GLU A 268 -0.82 1.37 20.43
CA GLU A 268 -1.90 0.59 21.02
C GLU A 268 -1.33 -0.72 21.57
N ASN A 269 -2.11 -1.46 22.37
CA ASN A 269 -1.71 -2.81 22.74
C ASN A 269 -1.69 -3.68 21.47
N ALA A 270 -0.73 -4.60 21.37
CA ALA A 270 -0.62 -5.43 20.18
C ALA A 270 -1.90 -6.25 19.90
N SER A 271 -2.62 -6.67 20.95
CA SER A 271 -3.93 -7.34 20.82
C SER A 271 -5.03 -6.48 20.23
N ASP A 272 -4.94 -5.15 20.33
CA ASP A 272 -5.95 -4.24 19.80
C ASP A 272 -5.97 -4.23 18.27
N TRP A 273 -4.83 -4.53 17.64
CA TRP A 273 -4.72 -4.68 16.19
C TRP A 273 -5.58 -5.82 15.64
N ASN A 274 -5.92 -6.81 16.47
CA ASN A 274 -6.85 -7.87 16.07
C ASN A 274 -8.25 -7.32 15.79
N ASN A 275 -8.63 -6.22 16.44
CA ASN A 275 -9.96 -5.61 16.38
C ASN A 275 -10.09 -4.54 15.27
N PHE A 276 -9.01 -4.21 14.55
CA PHE A 276 -9.11 -3.33 13.40
C PHE A 276 -9.67 -4.07 12.20
N ASP A 277 -10.75 -3.55 11.63
CA ASP A 277 -11.39 -4.09 10.42
C ASP A 277 -10.54 -3.83 9.17
N TYR A 278 -9.81 -2.72 9.18
CA TYR A 278 -8.94 -2.27 8.10
C TYR A 278 -7.52 -2.09 8.62
N ILE A 279 -6.54 -2.62 7.88
CA ILE A 279 -5.12 -2.35 8.10
C ILE A 279 -4.49 -2.10 6.74
N LEU A 280 -3.87 -0.94 6.60
CA LEU A 280 -3.18 -0.51 5.39
C LEU A 280 -1.70 -0.31 5.71
N GLY A 281 -0.84 -1.01 4.99
CA GLY A 281 0.59 -0.82 5.07
C GLY A 281 1.03 0.50 4.45
N GLY A 282 2.11 1.06 4.99
CA GLY A 282 2.76 2.25 4.48
C GLY A 282 4.22 2.28 4.89
N ILE A 283 5.04 3.04 4.19
CA ILE A 283 6.45 3.17 4.54
C ILE A 283 7.01 4.53 4.07
N PRO A 284 7.73 5.25 4.92
CA PRO A 284 7.86 5.06 6.37
C PRO A 284 6.69 5.67 7.17
N VAL A 285 6.64 5.38 8.47
CA VAL A 285 5.94 6.24 9.45
C VAL A 285 6.70 7.56 9.53
N LEU A 286 6.00 8.67 9.32
CA LEU A 286 6.58 10.03 9.21
C LEU A 286 6.53 10.81 10.52
N ILE A 287 5.44 10.65 11.28
CA ILE A 287 5.22 11.33 12.55
C ILE A 287 4.70 10.30 13.55
N TYR A 288 5.20 10.35 14.78
CA TYR A 288 4.73 9.54 15.89
C TYR A 288 4.66 10.38 17.17
N ASN A 289 3.49 10.43 17.82
CA ASN A 289 3.23 11.21 19.04
C ASN A 289 3.70 12.68 18.95
N GLY A 290 3.40 13.33 17.82
CA GLY A 290 3.72 14.73 17.53
C GLY A 290 5.19 14.98 17.14
N GLN A 291 6.02 13.93 17.06
CA GLN A 291 7.43 14.04 16.72
C GLN A 291 7.70 13.49 15.32
N LYS A 292 8.46 14.22 14.52
CA LYS A 292 8.93 13.76 13.21
C LYS A 292 9.89 12.59 13.37
N VAL A 293 9.65 11.52 12.62
CA VAL A 293 10.58 10.38 12.50
C VAL A 293 11.64 10.72 11.46
N THR A 294 12.91 10.69 11.85
CA THR A 294 14.05 11.03 10.97
C THR A 294 14.93 9.83 10.63
N ASP A 295 14.87 8.76 11.43
CA ASP A 295 15.57 7.51 11.17
C ASP A 295 14.65 6.46 10.56
N PHE A 296 14.88 6.17 9.27
CA PHE A 296 14.18 5.14 8.51
C PHE A 296 15.07 3.91 8.23
N SER A 297 16.18 3.74 8.94
CA SER A 297 17.13 2.63 8.72
C SER A 297 16.45 1.25 8.80
N SER A 298 15.56 1.07 9.78
CA SER A 298 14.76 -0.15 9.97
C SER A 298 13.82 -0.48 8.79
N ASP A 299 13.46 0.52 7.99
CA ASP A 299 12.51 0.38 6.89
C ASP A 299 13.15 -0.15 5.60
N ASN A 300 14.49 -0.19 5.53
CA ASN A 300 15.27 -0.63 4.36
C ASN A 300 14.88 0.09 3.05
N ILE A 301 14.50 1.37 3.15
CA ILE A 301 14.14 2.19 1.99
C ILE A 301 15.38 2.66 1.24
N VAL A 302 15.34 2.57 -0.09
CA VAL A 302 16.45 3.01 -0.96
C VAL A 302 16.59 4.54 -0.92
N SER A 303 17.84 5.03 -0.98
CA SER A 303 18.14 6.47 -0.95
C SER A 303 17.39 7.26 -2.04
N TYR A 304 17.21 6.69 -3.24
CA TYR A 304 16.45 7.35 -4.31
C TYR A 304 15.00 7.67 -3.92
N PHE A 305 14.34 6.78 -3.17
CA PHE A 305 12.98 6.97 -2.67
C PHE A 305 12.94 7.93 -1.47
N LYS A 306 13.97 7.89 -0.62
CA LYS A 306 14.05 8.66 0.62
C LYS A 306 14.41 10.13 0.39
N ASP A 307 15.47 10.37 -0.36
CA ASP A 307 16.20 11.64 -0.36
C ASP A 307 15.81 12.58 -1.52
N PHE A 308 15.06 12.10 -2.50
CA PHE A 308 14.67 12.90 -3.68
C PHE A 308 13.18 13.21 -3.71
N VAL A 309 12.84 14.24 -4.49
CA VAL A 309 11.45 14.65 -4.72
C VAL A 309 10.70 13.61 -5.55
N HIS A 310 9.51 13.24 -5.08
CA HIS A 310 8.57 12.37 -5.79
C HIS A 310 7.15 12.87 -5.60
N PRO A 311 6.20 12.48 -6.46
CA PRO A 311 4.80 12.48 -6.10
C PRO A 311 4.60 11.61 -4.85
N ARG A 312 3.76 12.06 -3.92
CA ARG A 312 3.55 11.40 -2.62
C ARG A 312 2.06 11.28 -2.33
N THR A 313 1.72 10.24 -1.58
CA THR A 313 0.42 10.11 -0.91
C THR A 313 0.70 9.81 0.56
N ALA A 314 0.05 10.50 1.48
CA ALA A 314 0.20 10.26 2.91
C ALA A 314 -1.11 10.45 3.67
N ILE A 315 -1.20 9.78 4.82
CA ILE A 315 -2.29 9.95 5.78
C ILE A 315 -1.70 10.37 7.11
N GLY A 316 -2.25 11.42 7.70
CA GLY A 316 -1.98 11.90 9.04
C GLY A 316 -3.24 11.91 9.90
N ILE A 317 -3.05 11.84 11.21
CA ILE A 317 -4.11 11.91 12.23
C ILE A 317 -3.81 13.10 13.12
N LYS A 318 -4.78 13.99 13.31
CA LYS A 318 -4.70 15.14 14.22
C LYS A 318 -5.05 14.73 15.65
N GLN A 319 -4.69 15.58 16.61
CA GLN A 319 -5.02 15.39 18.03
C GLN A 319 -6.54 15.27 18.29
N ASN A 320 -7.37 15.94 17.48
CA ASN A 320 -8.83 15.86 17.56
C ASN A 320 -9.42 14.64 16.82
N GLY A 321 -8.57 13.74 16.29
CA GLY A 321 -8.99 12.55 15.56
C GLY A 321 -9.29 12.77 14.08
N HIS A 322 -9.23 14.00 13.56
CA HIS A 322 -9.40 14.25 12.13
C HIS A 322 -8.32 13.56 11.32
N TRP A 323 -8.71 13.08 10.14
CA TRP A 323 -7.80 12.49 9.18
C TRP A 323 -7.38 13.56 8.18
N VAL A 324 -6.08 13.63 7.92
CA VAL A 324 -5.48 14.49 6.90
C VAL A 324 -4.92 13.61 5.82
N ILE A 325 -5.43 13.73 4.60
CA ILE A 325 -4.89 13.04 3.43
C ILE A 325 -4.19 14.06 2.57
N VAL A 326 -2.93 13.79 2.22
CA VAL A 326 -2.11 14.66 1.37
C VAL A 326 -1.72 13.91 0.10
N ILE A 327 -1.93 14.55 -1.05
CA ILE A 327 -1.42 14.11 -2.35
C ILE A 327 -0.52 15.22 -2.89
N VAL A 328 0.74 14.90 -3.12
CA VAL A 328 1.71 15.79 -3.74
C VAL A 328 1.90 15.35 -5.18
N GLU A 329 1.65 16.24 -6.13
CA GLU A 329 1.99 15.98 -7.53
C GLU A 329 3.51 16.06 -7.75
N GLY A 330 4.05 15.42 -8.77
CA GLY A 330 5.50 15.43 -8.98
C GLY A 330 5.93 14.95 -10.35
N ARG A 331 7.25 15.03 -10.61
CA ARG A 331 7.88 14.66 -11.90
C ARG A 331 7.35 15.50 -13.09
N GLN A 332 6.89 16.71 -12.83
CA GLN A 332 6.41 17.66 -13.82
C GLN A 332 7.15 18.97 -13.64
N LEU A 333 8.32 19.10 -14.30
CA LEU A 333 9.32 20.15 -14.04
C LEU A 333 8.75 21.59 -13.96
N LEU A 334 7.75 21.90 -14.78
CA LEU A 334 7.15 23.24 -14.89
C LEU A 334 5.86 23.39 -14.08
N PHE A 335 5.41 22.35 -13.37
CA PHE A 335 4.11 22.33 -12.70
C PHE A 335 4.18 21.81 -11.26
N SER A 336 4.78 20.65 -11.04
CA SER A 336 5.04 20.12 -9.70
C SER A 336 6.26 19.20 -9.70
N ILE A 337 7.29 19.56 -8.93
CA ILE A 337 8.51 18.74 -8.82
C ILE A 337 8.35 17.55 -7.87
N GLY A 338 7.48 17.66 -6.88
CA GLY A 338 7.26 16.65 -5.83
C GLY A 338 7.83 17.06 -4.48
N MET A 339 7.85 16.11 -3.53
CA MET A 339 8.41 16.32 -2.19
C MET A 339 9.34 15.17 -1.76
N THR A 340 10.35 15.52 -0.97
CA THR A 340 11.13 14.56 -0.16
C THR A 340 10.25 14.04 0.98
N LEU A 341 10.61 12.91 1.59
CA LEU A 341 9.88 12.41 2.77
C LEU A 341 9.98 13.37 3.96
N ASN A 342 11.11 14.06 4.11
CA ASN A 342 11.35 15.03 5.17
C ASN A 342 10.43 16.25 5.03
N ALA A 343 10.36 16.85 3.83
CA ALA A 343 9.46 17.97 3.54
C ALA A 343 7.97 17.58 3.68
N LEU A 344 7.60 16.35 3.29
CA LEU A 344 6.25 15.83 3.50
C LEU A 344 5.90 15.70 4.99
N ALA A 345 6.85 15.25 5.82
CA ALA A 345 6.66 15.17 7.26
C ALA A 345 6.51 16.58 7.88
N ASP A 346 7.32 17.55 7.44
CA ASP A 346 7.21 18.95 7.88
C ASP A 346 5.82 19.52 7.56
N LEU A 347 5.34 19.33 6.32
CA LEU A 347 3.98 19.71 5.92
C LEU A 347 2.91 19.09 6.82
N LEU A 348 3.00 17.80 7.12
CA LEU A 348 2.00 17.11 7.96
C LEU A 348 2.02 17.61 9.41
N VAL A 349 3.19 17.97 9.95
CA VAL A 349 3.31 18.64 11.26
C VAL A 349 2.63 20.00 11.22
N GLU A 350 2.87 20.82 10.19
CA GLU A 350 2.21 22.13 10.03
C GLU A 350 0.69 22.03 9.89
N LEU A 351 0.21 20.95 9.26
CA LEU A 351 -1.22 20.65 9.16
C LEU A 351 -1.81 20.16 10.50
N GLY A 352 -0.99 19.97 11.54
CA GLY A 352 -1.41 19.59 12.89
C GLY A 352 -1.52 18.08 13.12
N CYS A 353 -0.89 17.26 12.27
CA CYS A 353 -0.88 15.81 12.46
C CYS A 353 0.05 15.42 13.61
N VAL A 354 -0.44 14.57 14.51
CA VAL A 354 0.33 13.99 15.61
C VAL A 354 0.83 12.58 15.30
N ASP A 355 0.22 11.90 14.34
CA ASP A 355 0.77 10.67 13.75
C ASP A 355 0.61 10.76 12.25
N ALA A 356 1.54 10.21 11.47
CA ALA A 356 1.41 10.16 10.02
C ALA A 356 2.23 9.05 9.39
N ILE A 357 1.77 8.58 8.23
CA ILE A 357 2.41 7.52 7.45
C ILE A 357 2.38 7.86 5.96
N ASN A 358 3.49 7.56 5.28
CA ASN A 358 3.58 7.64 3.82
C ASN A 358 2.99 6.37 3.18
N LEU A 359 2.18 6.53 2.14
CA LEU A 359 1.61 5.47 1.32
C LEU A 359 2.36 5.34 -0.02
N ASP A 360 1.89 4.48 -0.93
CA ASP A 360 2.49 4.41 -2.26
C ASP A 360 2.35 5.75 -2.98
N GLY A 361 3.40 6.15 -3.68
CA GLY A 361 3.51 7.44 -4.32
C GLY A 361 3.82 7.31 -5.81
N GLY A 362 4.57 8.27 -6.35
CA GLY A 362 4.91 8.26 -7.77
C GLY A 362 3.66 8.21 -8.65
N GLY A 363 3.67 7.32 -9.63
CA GLY A 363 2.55 7.12 -10.56
C GLY A 363 1.25 6.63 -9.93
N SER A 364 1.32 6.09 -8.71
CA SER A 364 0.15 5.60 -7.98
C SER A 364 -0.66 6.75 -7.36
N SER A 365 -0.03 7.91 -7.11
CA SER A 365 -0.65 9.07 -6.44
C SER A 365 -1.84 9.58 -7.24
N THR A 366 -3.04 9.29 -6.75
CA THR A 366 -4.29 9.65 -7.43
C THR A 366 -5.32 10.06 -6.41
N LEU A 367 -5.98 11.20 -6.65
CA LEU A 367 -7.13 11.70 -5.89
C LEU A 367 -8.34 11.77 -6.80
N VAL A 368 -9.41 11.09 -6.41
CA VAL A 368 -10.72 11.14 -7.08
C VAL A 368 -11.70 11.84 -6.15
N PHE A 369 -12.46 12.81 -6.67
CA PHE A 369 -13.59 13.45 -6.01
C PHE A 369 -14.80 13.44 -6.94
N SER A 370 -15.93 12.89 -6.49
CA SER A 370 -17.17 12.83 -7.27
C SER A 370 -16.96 12.29 -8.70
N ASN A 371 -16.27 11.14 -8.80
CA ASN A 371 -15.89 10.48 -10.06
C ASN A 371 -14.96 11.27 -11.00
N LYS A 372 -14.31 12.34 -10.52
CA LYS A 372 -13.31 13.10 -11.26
C LYS A 372 -11.95 12.99 -10.60
N ILE A 373 -10.90 12.74 -11.38
CA ILE A 373 -9.53 12.84 -10.90
C ILE A 373 -9.20 14.33 -10.72
N LEU A 374 -8.71 14.72 -9.55
CA LEU A 374 -8.40 16.13 -9.22
C LEU A 374 -6.93 16.50 -9.40
N ASN A 375 -6.04 15.51 -9.43
CA ASN A 375 -4.61 15.70 -9.69
C ASN A 375 -4.24 15.22 -11.11
N ASN A 376 -2.97 15.32 -11.49
CA ASN A 376 -2.46 14.79 -12.77
C ASN A 376 -1.54 13.56 -12.54
N PRO A 377 -2.10 12.33 -12.39
CA PRO A 377 -1.31 11.12 -12.18
C PRO A 377 -0.28 10.92 -13.30
N ASN A 378 0.98 10.76 -12.90
CA ASN A 378 2.09 10.59 -13.83
C ASN A 378 2.84 9.27 -13.55
N ASP A 379 2.45 8.23 -14.28
CA ASP A 379 3.07 6.89 -14.23
C ASP A 379 4.52 6.85 -14.74
N HIS A 380 5.05 7.95 -15.26
CA HIS A 380 6.38 7.96 -15.83
C HIS A 380 7.46 8.11 -14.75
N SER A 381 8.57 7.38 -14.94
CA SER A 381 9.87 7.82 -14.42
C SER A 381 10.29 9.10 -15.16
N TRP A 382 11.39 9.76 -14.80
CA TRP A 382 11.89 10.99 -15.44
C TRP A 382 12.28 10.86 -16.95
N SER A 383 11.60 10.00 -17.71
CA SER A 383 11.82 9.73 -19.12
C SER A 383 10.96 10.64 -20.01
N PHE A 384 11.56 11.75 -20.46
CA PHE A 384 10.94 12.72 -21.36
C PHE A 384 10.87 12.27 -22.83
N TRP A 385 11.50 11.16 -23.21
CA TRP A 385 11.59 10.72 -24.62
C TRP A 385 10.43 9.85 -25.07
N LYS A 386 9.52 9.49 -24.17
CA LYS A 386 8.25 8.86 -24.51
C LYS A 386 7.17 9.93 -24.37
N ASN A 387 6.71 10.51 -25.49
CA ASN A 387 5.48 11.31 -25.56
C ASN A 387 4.28 10.44 -25.12
N ARG A 388 4.13 10.23 -23.83
CA ARG A 388 3.01 9.49 -23.24
C ARG A 388 2.17 10.49 -22.49
N ILE A 389 0.88 10.51 -22.84
CA ILE A 389 -0.14 11.30 -22.16
C ILE A 389 -0.18 10.83 -20.71
N PRO A 390 -0.21 11.75 -19.71
CA PRO A 390 -0.38 11.37 -18.31
C PRO A 390 -1.52 10.36 -18.17
N LYS A 391 -1.24 9.27 -17.46
CA LYS A 391 -2.16 8.15 -17.32
C LYS A 391 -2.17 7.71 -15.87
N GLU A 392 -3.37 7.53 -15.34
CA GLU A 392 -3.59 6.92 -14.05
C GLU A 392 -3.07 5.48 -14.02
N ARG A 393 -2.23 5.18 -13.03
CA ARG A 393 -1.72 3.84 -12.79
C ARG A 393 -2.79 2.97 -12.13
N LYS A 394 -2.82 1.69 -12.49
CA LYS A 394 -3.58 0.68 -11.73
C LYS A 394 -2.84 0.33 -10.43
N VAL A 395 -3.53 0.43 -9.31
CA VAL A 395 -3.02 0.17 -7.95
C VAL A 395 -3.67 -1.07 -7.35
N ALA A 396 -3.09 -1.61 -6.27
CA ALA A 396 -3.60 -2.82 -5.60
C ALA A 396 -4.82 -2.57 -4.71
N ASP A 397 -4.95 -1.36 -4.17
CA ASP A 397 -6.05 -0.97 -3.29
C ASP A 397 -6.20 0.55 -3.21
N ALA A 398 -7.34 0.99 -2.70
CA ALA A 398 -7.68 2.38 -2.51
C ALA A 398 -8.37 2.60 -1.15
N VAL A 399 -8.12 3.77 -0.57
CA VAL A 399 -8.87 4.29 0.59
C VAL A 399 -10.05 5.09 0.05
N LEU A 400 -11.26 4.69 0.46
CA LEU A 400 -12.52 5.26 0.02
C LEU A 400 -13.17 6.01 1.17
N ILE A 401 -13.68 7.20 0.88
CA ILE A 401 -14.31 8.08 1.85
C ILE A 401 -15.73 8.42 1.37
N ASN A 402 -16.70 8.25 2.27
CA ASN A 402 -18.12 8.53 2.03
C ASN A 402 -18.74 9.22 3.23
N LYS A 403 -19.71 10.11 2.97
CA LYS A 403 -20.54 10.68 4.03
C LYS A 403 -21.33 9.57 4.74
N ARG A 404 -21.51 9.69 6.05
CA ARG A 404 -22.25 8.72 6.87
C ARG A 404 -23.75 8.83 6.74
#